data_AF-A0A7Y3J4P2-F1
#
_entry.id   AF-A0A7Y3J4P2-F1
#
_cell.length_a   1.000
_cell.length_b   1.000
_cell.length_c   1.000
_cell.angle_alpha   90.00
_cell.angle_beta   90.00
_cell.angle_gamma   90.00
#
_symmetry.space_group_name_H-M   'P 1'
#
loop_
_entity.id
_entity.type
_entity.pdbx_description
1 polymer ?
#
loop_
_entity_poly.entity_id
_entity_poly.type
_entity_poly.pdbx_seq_one_letter_code
_entity_poly.pdbx_strand_id
1 'polypeptide(L)'
;ILELAHRLFPDNEPITIRLAQTYMREGLNKRAHRILLNLFNVVEPTPAQTQMIAKAAHDAGDIGDSDYYTSEFYIMNGELRRSSAELQLALALPNLNPVQRARFSARLEQVRKAIARYDKAKKSHDGDGN
;
A
#
# COMPACT_ATOMS: atom_id res chain seq x y z
N ILE A 1 4.78 -2.23 -27.99
CA ILE A 1 6.06 -1.55 -27.68
C ILE A 1 6.36 -1.56 -26.18
N LEU A 2 5.48 -1.04 -25.30
CA LEU A 2 5.73 -1.01 -23.84
C LEU A 2 5.97 -2.39 -23.21
N GLU A 3 5.23 -3.42 -23.61
CA GLU A 3 5.47 -4.79 -23.12
C GLU A 3 6.85 -5.34 -23.50
N LEU A 4 7.37 -4.98 -24.67
CA LEU A 4 8.73 -5.36 -25.07
C LEU A 4 9.77 -4.60 -24.24
N ALA A 5 9.56 -3.29 -24.06
CA ALA A 5 10.43 -2.46 -23.25
C ALA A 5 10.50 -2.93 -21.80
N HIS A 6 9.35 -3.27 -21.19
CA HIS A 6 9.30 -3.81 -19.83
C HIS A 6 9.97 -5.20 -19.73
N ARG A 7 9.84 -6.06 -20.75
CA ARG A 7 10.57 -7.34 -20.78
C ARG A 7 12.09 -7.16 -20.79
N LEU A 8 12.59 -6.13 -21.47
CA LEU A 8 14.02 -5.83 -21.54
C LEU A 8 14.52 -5.11 -20.28
N PHE A 9 13.66 -4.31 -19.64
CA PHE A 9 13.99 -3.48 -18.49
C PHE A 9 12.87 -3.53 -17.43
N PRO A 10 12.70 -4.66 -16.71
CA PRO A 10 11.55 -4.88 -15.83
C PRO A 10 11.53 -3.93 -14.62
N ASP A 11 12.70 -3.50 -14.15
CA ASP A 11 12.85 -2.62 -12.99
C ASP A 11 12.89 -1.13 -13.39
N ASN A 12 12.73 -0.82 -14.68
CA ASN A 12 12.66 0.57 -15.13
C ASN A 12 11.30 1.17 -14.73
N GLU A 13 11.31 1.93 -13.63
CA GLU A 13 10.12 2.53 -13.03
C GLU A 13 9.22 3.27 -14.03
N PRO A 14 9.70 4.25 -14.84
CA PRO A 14 8.84 4.93 -15.82
C PRO A 14 8.14 4.00 -16.80
N ILE A 15 8.85 2.99 -17.34
CA ILE A 15 8.28 2.03 -18.28
C ILE A 15 7.21 1.17 -17.58
N THR A 16 7.52 0.66 -16.40
CA THR A 16 6.63 -0.22 -15.65
C THR A 16 5.36 0.51 -15.19
N ILE A 17 5.49 1.74 -14.69
CA ILE A 17 4.34 2.59 -14.33
C ILE A 17 3.46 2.88 -15.56
N ARG A 18 4.06 3.27 -16.68
CA ARG A 18 3.29 3.58 -17.90
C ARG A 18 2.59 2.35 -18.46
N LEU A 19 3.22 1.18 -18.38
CA LEU A 19 2.61 -0.08 -18.77
C LEU A 19 1.45 -0.45 -17.83
N ALA A 20 1.62 -0.30 -16.51
CA ALA A 20 0.57 -0.59 -15.53
C ALA A 20 -0.66 0.29 -15.77
N GLN A 21 -0.47 1.59 -15.98
CA GLN A 21 -1.55 2.51 -16.35
C GLN A 21 -2.29 2.08 -17.64
N THR A 22 -1.56 1.51 -18.60
CA THR A 22 -2.15 1.01 -19.85
C THR A 22 -3.02 -0.21 -19.58
N TYR A 23 -2.50 -1.18 -18.82
CA TYR A 23 -3.28 -2.33 -18.37
C TYR A 23 -4.52 -1.92 -17.57
N MET A 24 -4.42 -0.93 -16.68
CA MET A 24 -5.58 -0.45 -15.91
C MET A 24 -6.66 0.16 -16.82
N ARG A 25 -6.28 0.96 -17.82
CA ARG A 25 -7.24 1.54 -18.79
C ARG A 25 -7.93 0.46 -19.64
N GLU A 26 -7.24 -0.64 -19.90
CA GLU A 26 -7.78 -1.79 -20.66
C GLU A 26 -8.55 -2.79 -19.78
N GLY A 27 -8.70 -2.51 -18.48
CA GLY A 27 -9.35 -3.43 -17.53
C GLY A 27 -8.52 -4.66 -17.16
N LEU A 28 -7.25 -4.71 -17.58
CA LEU A 28 -6.29 -5.78 -17.29
C LEU A 28 -5.66 -5.60 -15.89
N ASN A 29 -6.48 -5.33 -14.87
CA ASN A 29 -6.02 -4.90 -13.54
C ASN A 29 -5.16 -5.93 -12.82
N LYS A 30 -5.42 -7.23 -13.03
CA LYS A 30 -4.55 -8.30 -12.51
C LYS A 30 -3.12 -8.23 -13.05
N ARG A 31 -2.95 -7.83 -14.32
CA ARG A 31 -1.62 -7.63 -14.92
C ARG A 31 -0.98 -6.36 -14.39
N ALA A 32 -1.75 -5.27 -14.30
CA ALA A 32 -1.28 -4.01 -13.73
C ALA A 32 -0.76 -4.20 -12.31
N HIS A 33 -1.58 -4.78 -11.44
CA HIS A 33 -1.24 -5.04 -10.04
C HIS A 33 0.06 -5.85 -9.93
N ARG A 34 0.18 -6.94 -10.69
CA ARG A 34 1.38 -7.81 -10.65
C ARG A 34 2.68 -7.07 -10.98
N ILE A 35 2.70 -6.27 -12.04
CA ILE A 35 3.94 -5.57 -12.43
C ILE A 35 4.27 -4.43 -11.46
N LEU A 36 3.26 -3.80 -10.86
CA LEU A 36 3.47 -2.82 -9.80
C LEU A 36 4.07 -3.47 -8.54
N LEU A 37 3.55 -4.62 -8.10
CA LEU A 37 4.15 -5.35 -6.98
C LEU A 37 5.62 -5.70 -7.24
N ASN A 38 5.94 -6.17 -8.44
CA ASN A 38 7.32 -6.52 -8.79
C ASN A 38 8.24 -5.30 -8.74
N LEU A 39 7.82 -4.16 -9.29
CA LEU A 39 8.58 -2.92 -9.22
C LEU A 39 8.83 -2.47 -7.78
N PHE A 40 7.79 -2.49 -6.95
CA PHE A 40 7.89 -2.00 -5.57
C PHE A 40 8.50 -2.98 -4.57
N ASN A 41 8.91 -4.17 -5.03
CA ASN A 41 9.83 -5.01 -4.27
C ASN A 41 11.26 -4.45 -4.27
N VAL A 42 11.61 -3.56 -5.22
CA VAL A 42 12.97 -3.02 -5.37
C VAL A 42 13.03 -1.48 -5.32
N VAL A 43 11.90 -0.80 -5.46
CA VAL A 43 11.78 0.66 -5.36
C VAL A 43 10.73 1.01 -4.30
N GLU A 44 10.96 2.03 -3.49
CA GLU A 44 9.93 2.55 -2.57
C GLU A 44 8.89 3.37 -3.34
N PRO A 45 7.58 3.06 -3.24
CA PRO A 45 6.54 3.81 -3.95
C PRO A 45 6.33 5.21 -3.35
N THR A 46 6.08 6.19 -4.21
CA THR A 46 5.51 7.49 -3.81
C THR A 46 4.05 7.34 -3.36
N PRO A 47 3.47 8.30 -2.62
CA PRO A 47 2.05 8.23 -2.21
C PRO A 47 1.08 8.04 -3.38
N ALA A 48 1.31 8.74 -4.51
CA ALA A 48 0.48 8.61 -5.70
C ALA A 48 0.59 7.22 -6.34
N GLN A 49 1.78 6.62 -6.33
CA GLN A 49 1.99 5.26 -6.79
C GLN A 49 1.34 4.24 -5.85
N THR A 50 1.43 4.44 -4.53
CA THR A 50 0.75 3.60 -3.55
C THR A 50 -0.77 3.58 -3.77
N GLN A 51 -1.38 4.74 -4.04
CA GLN A 51 -2.80 4.80 -4.44
C GLN A 51 -3.07 4.05 -5.75
N MET A 52 -2.17 4.14 -6.74
CA MET A 52 -2.29 3.39 -7.99
C MET A 52 -2.29 1.88 -7.74
N ILE A 53 -1.43 1.37 -6.84
CA ILE A 53 -1.39 -0.05 -6.48
C ILE A 53 -2.70 -0.45 -5.82
N ALA A 54 -3.18 0.33 -4.83
CA ALA A 54 -4.43 0.07 -4.14
C ALA A 54 -5.60 -0.03 -5.13
N LYS A 55 -5.69 0.92 -6.06
CA LYS A 55 -6.70 0.90 -7.12
C LYS A 55 -6.58 -0.33 -8.02
N ALA A 56 -5.37 -0.66 -8.47
CA ALA A 56 -5.15 -1.84 -9.32
C ALA A 56 -5.50 -3.15 -8.59
N ALA A 57 -5.26 -3.23 -7.27
CA ALA A 57 -5.64 -4.35 -6.41
C ALA A 57 -7.15 -4.48 -6.30
N HIS A 58 -7.83 -3.38 -5.98
CA HIS A 58 -9.28 -3.31 -5.89
C HIS A 58 -9.93 -3.80 -7.18
N ASP A 59 -9.54 -3.21 -8.31
CA ASP A 59 -10.09 -3.53 -9.63
C ASP A 59 -9.70 -4.94 -10.11
N ALA A 60 -8.68 -5.56 -9.51
CA ALA A 60 -8.28 -6.95 -9.73
C ALA A 60 -9.05 -7.95 -8.85
N GLY A 61 -9.82 -7.46 -7.87
CA GLY A 61 -10.53 -8.25 -6.87
C GLY A 61 -9.67 -8.65 -5.66
N ASP A 62 -8.45 -8.13 -5.53
CA ASP A 62 -7.58 -8.35 -4.35
C ASP A 62 -7.83 -7.27 -3.30
N ILE A 63 -8.97 -7.39 -2.62
CA ILE A 63 -9.45 -6.39 -1.65
C ILE A 63 -8.50 -6.28 -0.45
N GLY A 64 -7.90 -7.39 -0.01
CA GLY A 64 -6.95 -7.39 1.10
C GLY A 64 -5.72 -6.54 0.79
N ASP A 65 -5.12 -6.72 -0.40
CA ASP A 65 -3.99 -5.90 -0.81
C ASP A 65 -4.41 -4.45 -1.11
N SER A 66 -5.63 -4.21 -1.61
CA SER A 66 -6.18 -2.85 -1.76
C SER A 66 -6.18 -2.08 -0.45
N ASP A 67 -6.80 -2.64 0.59
CA ASP A 67 -6.91 -2.00 1.91
C ASP A 67 -5.51 -1.81 2.53
N TYR A 68 -4.62 -2.79 2.36
CA TYR A 68 -3.23 -2.68 2.79
C TYR A 68 -2.51 -1.49 2.13
N TYR A 69 -2.55 -1.36 0.81
CA TYR A 69 -1.89 -0.24 0.13
C TYR A 69 -2.56 1.10 0.44
N THR A 70 -3.88 1.14 0.65
CA THR A 70 -4.56 2.34 1.16
C THR A 70 -4.03 2.73 2.55
N SER A 71 -3.77 1.74 3.42
CA SER A 71 -3.17 1.97 4.73
C SER A 71 -1.76 2.57 4.63
N GLU A 72 -0.95 2.13 3.67
CA GLU A 72 0.40 2.66 3.43
C GLU A 72 0.33 4.10 2.93
N PHE A 73 -0.62 4.41 2.03
CA PHE A 73 -0.88 5.78 1.61
C PHE A 73 -1.21 6.68 2.80
N TYR A 74 -2.06 6.23 3.74
CA TYR A 74 -2.35 7.01 4.95
C TYR A 74 -1.14 7.17 5.87
N ILE A 75 -0.26 6.17 5.97
CA ILE A 75 1.00 6.31 6.73
C ILE A 75 1.88 7.40 6.11
N MET A 76 2.02 7.40 4.79
CA MET A 76 2.83 8.40 4.07
C MET A 76 2.32 9.83 4.26
N ASN A 77 1.02 10.02 4.53
CA ASN A 77 0.41 11.32 4.83
C ASN A 77 0.32 11.63 6.34
N GLY A 78 0.87 10.78 7.21
CA GLY A 78 0.81 10.96 8.67
C GLY A 78 -0.54 10.61 9.30
N GLU A 79 -1.47 10.03 8.55
CA GLU A 79 -2.84 9.70 8.97
C GLU A 79 -2.92 8.31 9.64
N LEU A 80 -2.12 8.10 10.69
CA LEU A 80 -1.92 6.78 11.32
C LEU A 80 -3.22 6.11 11.79
N ARG A 81 -4.20 6.88 12.29
CA ARG A 81 -5.50 6.32 12.71
C ARG A 81 -6.32 5.78 11.54
N ARG A 82 -6.28 6.46 10.38
CA ARG A 82 -6.94 5.97 9.16
C ARG A 82 -6.23 4.73 8.63
N SER A 83 -4.90 4.73 8.62
CA SER A 83 -4.11 3.54 8.29
C SER A 83 -4.49 2.32 9.15
N SER A 84 -4.60 2.51 10.46
CA SER A 84 -5.02 1.43 11.36
C SER A 84 -6.43 0.90 11.04
N ALA A 85 -7.35 1.75 10.60
CA ALA A 85 -8.70 1.32 10.24
C ALA A 85 -8.70 0.48 8.96
N GLU A 86 -7.96 0.89 7.93
CA GLU A 86 -7.80 0.12 6.68
C GLU A 86 -7.18 -1.26 6.94
N LEU A 87 -6.15 -1.35 7.78
CA LEU A 87 -5.55 -2.63 8.14
C LEU A 87 -6.52 -3.56 8.90
N GLN A 88 -7.44 -2.99 9.68
CA GLN A 88 -8.49 -3.77 10.34
C GLN A 88 -9.53 -4.27 9.35
N LEU A 89 -9.91 -3.46 8.36
CA LEU A 89 -10.79 -3.88 7.25
C LEU A 89 -10.16 -5.02 6.46
N ALA A 90 -8.89 -4.88 6.08
CA ALA A 90 -8.13 -5.92 5.38
C ALA A 90 -8.16 -7.25 6.17
N LEU A 91 -7.84 -7.21 7.48
CA LEU A 91 -7.77 -8.38 8.35
C LEU A 91 -9.12 -9.06 8.62
N ALA A 92 -10.23 -8.33 8.46
CA ALA A 92 -11.58 -8.86 8.61
C ALA A 92 -12.02 -9.72 7.41
N LEU A 93 -11.29 -9.68 6.28
CA LEU A 93 -11.61 -10.49 5.12
C LEU A 93 -11.44 -11.99 5.41
N PRO A 94 -12.42 -12.83 5.04
CA PRO A 94 -12.41 -14.25 5.37
C PRO A 94 -11.35 -15.04 4.61
N ASN A 95 -11.01 -14.60 3.38
CA ASN A 95 -10.21 -15.36 2.43
C ASN A 95 -8.75 -14.87 2.31
N LEU A 96 -8.21 -14.25 3.36
CA LEU A 96 -6.79 -13.88 3.36
C LEU A 96 -5.90 -15.12 3.41
N ASN A 97 -4.89 -15.15 2.54
CA ASN A 97 -3.85 -16.16 2.66
C ASN A 97 -2.98 -15.91 3.91
N PRO A 98 -2.26 -16.94 4.41
CA PRO A 98 -1.46 -16.81 5.64
C PRO A 98 -0.39 -15.70 5.59
N VAL A 99 0.21 -15.47 4.41
CA VAL A 99 1.23 -14.45 4.21
C VAL A 99 0.64 -13.05 4.29
N GLN A 100 -0.49 -12.81 3.62
CA GLN A 100 -1.25 -11.56 3.70
C GLN A 100 -1.64 -11.28 5.15
N ARG A 101 -2.23 -12.27 5.83
CA ARG A 101 -2.67 -12.13 7.22
C ARG A 101 -1.51 -11.74 8.14
N ALA A 102 -0.37 -12.44 8.04
CA ALA A 102 0.81 -12.15 8.82
C ALA A 102 1.38 -10.74 8.53
N ARG A 103 1.47 -10.37 7.25
CA ARG A 103 1.93 -9.03 6.81
C ARG A 103 1.05 -7.93 7.38
N PHE A 104 -0.27 -8.06 7.24
CA PHE A 104 -1.23 -7.04 7.67
C PHE A 104 -1.28 -6.92 9.19
N SER A 105 -1.24 -8.05 9.92
CA SER A 105 -1.22 -8.03 11.39
C SER A 105 0.05 -7.38 11.93
N ALA A 106 1.21 -7.70 11.34
CA ALA A 106 2.47 -7.11 11.73
C ALA A 106 2.47 -5.59 11.49
N ARG A 107 1.93 -5.15 10.34
CA ARG A 107 1.84 -3.73 10.03
C ARG A 107 0.88 -2.98 10.96
N LEU A 108 -0.27 -3.58 11.28
CA LEU A 108 -1.24 -3.01 12.23
C LEU A 108 -0.61 -2.82 13.62
N GLU A 109 0.17 -3.79 14.07
CA GLU A 109 0.90 -3.68 15.34
C GLU A 109 1.90 -2.51 15.33
N GLN A 110 2.65 -2.34 14.23
CA GLN A 110 3.58 -1.23 14.06
C GLN A 110 2.86 0.13 14.11
N VAL A 111 1.75 0.27 13.38
CA VAL A 111 0.93 1.51 13.35
C VAL A 111 0.38 1.83 14.73
N ARG A 112 -0.15 0.84 15.46
CA ARG A 112 -0.65 1.03 16.84
C ARG A 112 0.44 1.49 17.80
N LYS A 113 1.65 0.92 17.71
CA LYS A 113 2.80 1.37 18.51
C LYS A 113 3.19 2.81 18.17
N ALA A 114 3.14 3.20 16.90
CA ALA A 114 3.42 4.57 16.48
C ALA A 114 2.39 5.57 17.02
N ILE A 115 1.10 5.25 16.96
CA ILE A 115 0.01 6.07 17.53
C ILE A 115 0.23 6.28 19.04
N ALA A 116 0.51 5.21 19.79
CA ALA A 116 0.73 5.30 21.23
C ALA A 116 1.93 6.19 21.60
N ARG A 117 3.02 6.11 20.82
CA ARG A 117 4.19 6.99 20.99
C ARG A 117 3.86 8.45 20.72
N TYR A 118 3.15 8.72 19.63
CA TYR A 118 2.70 10.06 19.26
C TYR A 118 1.81 10.68 20.35
N ASP A 119 0.81 9.92 20.83
CA ASP A 119 -0.10 10.37 21.88
C ASP A 119 0.64 10.65 23.20
N LYS A 120 1.67 9.85 23.54
CA LYS A 120 2.52 10.08 24.73
C LYS A 120 3.35 11.35 24.58
N ALA A 121 3.98 11.58 23.43
CA ALA A 121 4.81 12.75 23.19
C ALA A 121 4.00 14.06 23.24
N LYS A 122 2.76 14.04 22.74
CA LYS A 122 1.84 15.18 22.83
C LYS A 122 1.51 15.52 24.29
N LYS A 123 1.20 14.52 25.11
CA LYS A 123 0.88 14.73 26.54
C LYS A 123 2.04 15.29 27.35
N SER A 124 3.29 14.91 27.07
CA SER A 124 4.45 15.49 27.75
C SER A 124 4.66 16.95 27.37
N HIS A 125 4.49 17.30 26.08
CA HIS A 125 4.63 18.68 25.62
C HIS A 125 3.55 19.60 26.24
N ASP A 126 2.33 19.11 26.41
CA ASP A 126 1.23 19.89 27.02
C ASP A 126 1.37 20.00 28.55
N GLY A 127 2.18 19.15 29.19
CA GLY A 127 2.37 19.09 30.65
C GLY A 127 3.49 20.00 31.21
N ASP A 128 4.47 20.38 30.40
CA ASP A 128 5.61 21.22 30.82
C ASP A 128 5.28 22.75 30.78
N GLY A 129 4.04 23.11 30.42
CA GLY A 129 3.59 24.49 30.27
C GLY A 129 2.77 25.07 31.44
N ASN A 130 2.72 24.41 32.60
CA ASN A 130 1.92 24.85 33.76
C ASN A 130 2.73 24.94 35.05
#